data_AF-A0A8K0KS86-F1
#
_entry.id   AF-A0A8K0KS86-F1
#
_cell.length_a   1.000
_cell.length_b   1.000
_cell.length_c   1.000
_cell.angle_alpha   90.00
_cell.angle_beta   90.00
_cell.angle_gamma   90.00
#
_symmetry.space_group_name_H-M   'P 1'
#
loop_
_entity.id
_entity.type
_entity.pdbx_description
1 polymer ?
#
loop_
_entity_poly.entity_id
_entity_poly.type
_entity_poly.pdbx_seq_one_letter_code
_entity_poly.pdbx_strand_id
1 'polypeptide(L)'
;MGICGKELNADRVKDHDNLTGKFRGAAHQFCNMQYKIPNFLPVFIHILSSYDGHFLVRELHYDDRKIFVIPNTEEKYISFTKSVESNFSIRFIDACRFMPASLATLVSNLSEFKYTSEIFGVRTSLVMRKGVFPYDYIDSIDRLEETSLLEKVKFFNRLTDEHISDSDYAHALRVWHSFECKNLGEYSDIYLMSDVMLLADVFENFQDVCFNAYKLDPAWYYTAPGLTFDAMLKHTEIELELLTDYDMILLIEKGIRGGISQCCKRYVEANNKYLENYNPEKESTFITYYDANNLYGWALSRPLPFTNFRWLNQEEITAFEIENIPEQDLPLCPENNTPPGGKHRKLLTTLENKEKYVIHYVNLNQAISLGIVLKKIHRVLEFDQSPWLKSYIDLNTDRRKLAKNKFEKDFYKLMNNAVFGKTMENVRKGINLELAKNDYIN
;
A
#
# COMPACT_ATOMS: atom_id res chain seq x y z
N MET A 1 32.30 -3.89 9.20
CA MET A 1 31.28 -4.15 8.16
C MET A 1 31.40 -3.08 7.09
N GLY A 2 31.10 -3.43 5.84
CA GLY A 2 31.05 -2.50 4.72
C GLY A 2 29.76 -1.68 4.72
N ILE A 3 29.64 -0.71 3.81
CA ILE A 3 28.42 0.10 3.65
C ILE A 3 27.13 -0.73 3.41
N CYS A 4 27.27 -1.96 2.90
CA CYS A 4 26.17 -2.90 2.70
C CYS A 4 25.80 -3.70 3.97
N GLY A 5 26.49 -3.48 5.09
CA GLY A 5 26.31 -4.21 6.34
C GLY A 5 26.97 -5.59 6.39
N LYS A 6 27.63 -6.05 5.33
CA LYS A 6 28.34 -7.35 5.31
C LYS A 6 29.80 -7.20 5.74
N GLU A 7 30.44 -8.28 6.18
CA GLU A 7 31.87 -8.28 6.51
C GLU A 7 32.73 -7.96 5.28
N LEU A 8 33.80 -7.20 5.48
CA LEU A 8 34.71 -6.77 4.41
C LEU A 8 35.84 -7.77 4.25
N ASN A 9 36.13 -8.16 3.01
CA ASN A 9 37.20 -9.09 2.68
C ASN A 9 38.33 -8.35 1.92
N ALA A 10 39.08 -9.07 1.09
CA ALA A 10 40.20 -8.53 0.32
C ALA A 10 39.78 -7.47 -0.73
N ASP A 11 38.50 -7.39 -1.08
CA ASP A 11 37.91 -6.45 -2.04
C ASP A 11 37.51 -5.10 -1.40
N ARG A 12 37.98 -4.84 -0.18
CA ARG A 12 37.70 -3.60 0.56
C ARG A 12 38.29 -2.38 -0.16
N VAL A 13 37.42 -1.43 -0.48
CA VAL A 13 37.74 -0.10 -1.00
C VAL A 13 37.29 0.99 -0.04
N LYS A 14 37.79 2.21 -0.26
CA LYS A 14 37.35 3.41 0.47
C LYS A 14 36.19 4.07 -0.28
N ASP A 15 35.02 4.13 0.36
CA ASP A 15 33.88 4.89 -0.14
C ASP A 15 34.01 6.37 0.23
N HIS A 16 33.70 7.22 -0.73
CA HIS A 16 33.73 8.67 -0.57
C HIS A 16 32.42 9.26 -1.07
N ASP A 17 32.01 10.34 -0.42
CA ASP A 17 30.93 11.17 -0.90
C ASP A 17 31.27 11.77 -2.26
N ASN A 18 30.51 11.45 -3.31
CA ASN A 18 30.79 11.96 -4.66
C ASN A 18 30.56 13.48 -4.79
N LEU A 19 29.82 14.12 -3.87
CA LEU A 19 29.58 15.57 -3.87
C LEU A 19 30.62 16.31 -3.01
N THR A 20 30.93 15.80 -1.82
CA THR A 20 31.80 16.49 -0.85
C THR A 20 33.22 15.95 -0.79
N GLY A 21 33.50 14.81 -1.42
CA GLY A 21 34.78 14.09 -1.35
C GLY A 21 35.09 13.47 0.02
N LYS A 22 34.20 13.64 1.01
CA LYS A 22 34.43 13.16 2.38
C LYS A 22 34.40 11.64 2.43
N PHE A 23 35.37 11.04 3.13
CA PHE A 23 35.37 9.62 3.41
C PHE A 23 34.15 9.24 4.25
N ARG A 24 33.36 8.28 3.76
CA ARG A 24 32.13 7.81 4.43
C ARG A 24 32.35 6.50 5.17
N GLY A 25 33.25 5.66 4.66
CA GLY A 25 33.54 4.36 5.26
C GLY A 25 34.22 3.40 4.28
N ALA A 26 34.38 2.16 4.73
CA ALA A 26 34.87 1.09 3.88
C ALA A 26 33.71 0.37 3.19
N ALA A 27 33.91 -0.07 1.95
CA ALA A 27 32.91 -0.76 1.13
C ALA A 27 33.55 -1.93 0.38
N HIS A 28 32.76 -2.92 -0.03
CA HIS A 28 33.17 -3.85 -1.09
C HIS A 28 33.28 -3.09 -2.41
N GLN A 29 34.23 -3.45 -3.26
CA GLN A 29 34.42 -2.80 -4.57
C GLN A 29 33.11 -2.78 -5.37
N PHE A 30 32.38 -3.89 -5.38
CA PHE A 30 31.08 -4.00 -6.05
C PHE A 30 30.03 -3.06 -5.43
N CYS A 31 29.87 -3.06 -4.11
CA CYS A 31 28.92 -2.18 -3.43
C CYS A 31 29.23 -0.71 -3.67
N ASN A 32 30.52 -0.33 -3.69
CA ASN A 32 30.96 1.04 -3.98
C ASN A 32 30.54 1.48 -5.39
N MET A 33 30.69 0.60 -6.39
CA MET A 33 30.25 0.88 -7.76
C MET A 33 28.72 0.95 -7.91
N GLN A 34 27.99 0.18 -7.10
CA GLN A 34 26.53 0.17 -7.12
C GLN A 34 25.90 1.30 -6.29
N TYR A 35 26.66 1.94 -5.41
CA TYR A 35 26.14 3.02 -4.58
C TYR A 35 25.70 4.20 -5.45
N LYS A 36 24.41 4.56 -5.37
CA LYS A 36 23.83 5.66 -6.13
C LYS A 36 23.39 6.76 -5.19
N ILE A 37 23.78 7.99 -5.54
CA ILE A 37 23.16 9.18 -4.96
C ILE A 37 21.84 9.39 -5.73
N PRO A 38 20.70 9.61 -5.04
CA PRO A 38 19.46 9.86 -5.73
C PRO A 38 19.60 11.10 -6.61
N ASN A 39 19.27 10.94 -7.88
CA ASN A 39 19.35 11.99 -8.88
C ASN A 39 17.98 12.68 -9.07
N PHE A 40 17.22 12.73 -7.97
CA PHE A 40 15.90 13.33 -7.93
C PHE A 40 15.59 13.91 -6.54
N LEU A 41 14.72 14.91 -6.50
CA LEU A 41 14.10 15.44 -5.28
C LEU A 41 12.67 14.89 -5.16
N PRO A 42 12.36 14.08 -4.14
CA PRO A 42 10.98 13.70 -3.87
C PRO A 42 10.21 14.86 -3.25
N VAL A 43 9.02 15.15 -3.78
CA VAL A 43 8.06 16.13 -3.26
C VAL A 43 6.82 15.38 -2.83
N PHE A 44 6.59 15.33 -1.52
CA PHE A 44 5.45 14.65 -0.94
C PHE A 44 4.25 15.58 -0.83
N ILE A 45 3.13 15.16 -1.40
CA ILE A 45 1.85 15.87 -1.33
C ILE A 45 0.81 14.88 -0.80
N HIS A 46 0.04 15.31 0.19
CA HIS A 46 -1.00 14.47 0.78
C HIS A 46 -2.21 14.39 -0.17
N ILE A 47 -2.61 13.17 -0.57
CA ILE A 47 -3.75 12.92 -1.47
C ILE A 47 -3.53 13.43 -2.91
N LEU A 48 -2.26 13.50 -3.36
CA LEU A 48 -1.87 13.99 -4.69
C LEU A 48 -2.70 13.34 -5.83
N SER A 49 -2.87 12.01 -5.81
CA SER A 49 -3.50 11.28 -6.91
C SER A 49 -4.97 11.62 -7.12
N SER A 50 -5.68 12.11 -6.09
CA SER A 50 -7.13 12.30 -6.15
C SER A 50 -7.57 13.76 -6.23
N TYR A 51 -6.68 14.70 -5.90
CA TYR A 51 -6.97 16.14 -5.91
C TYR A 51 -5.96 16.85 -6.81
N ASP A 52 -4.83 17.31 -6.27
CA ASP A 52 -4.04 18.38 -6.90
C ASP A 52 -3.19 17.93 -8.10
N GLY A 53 -2.95 16.62 -8.26
CA GLY A 53 -1.99 16.11 -9.23
C GLY A 53 -2.27 16.53 -10.67
N HIS A 54 -3.56 16.56 -11.06
CA HIS A 54 -3.95 16.92 -12.43
C HIS A 54 -3.88 18.43 -12.72
N PHE A 55 -3.97 19.28 -11.69
CA PHE A 55 -3.73 20.72 -11.83
C PHE A 55 -2.24 21.00 -11.92
N LEU A 56 -1.45 20.44 -10.98
CA LEU A 56 -0.01 20.66 -10.92
C LEU A 56 0.70 20.21 -12.21
N VAL A 57 0.32 19.05 -12.74
CA VAL A 57 0.98 18.51 -13.94
C VAL A 57 0.75 19.35 -15.19
N ARG A 58 -0.38 20.08 -15.27
CA ARG A 58 -0.66 21.01 -16.39
C ARG A 58 0.29 22.20 -16.37
N GLU A 59 0.58 22.72 -15.19
CA GLU A 59 1.48 23.86 -14.99
C GLU A 59 2.96 23.50 -15.18
N LEU A 60 3.32 22.21 -15.10
CA LEU A 60 4.69 21.74 -15.34
C LEU A 60 5.13 21.78 -16.81
N HIS A 61 4.25 22.21 -17.71
CA HIS A 61 4.50 22.34 -19.14
C HIS A 61 5.07 23.72 -19.56
N TYR A 62 5.62 24.49 -18.63
CA TYR A 62 6.25 25.78 -18.95
C TYR A 62 7.51 25.68 -19.83
N ASP A 63 8.10 24.48 -19.97
CA ASP A 63 9.23 24.19 -20.85
C ASP A 63 9.06 22.83 -21.57
N ASP A 64 9.93 22.57 -22.56
CA ASP A 64 9.89 21.35 -23.39
C ASP A 64 10.52 20.12 -22.70
N ARG A 65 10.90 20.20 -21.41
CA ARG A 65 11.49 19.06 -20.71
C ARG A 65 10.44 18.01 -20.42
N LYS A 66 10.84 16.74 -20.57
CA LYS A 66 9.94 15.59 -20.44
C LYS A 66 9.33 15.48 -19.04
N ILE A 67 8.03 15.18 -19.02
CA ILE A 67 7.28 14.76 -17.83
C ILE A 67 7.01 13.26 -17.97
N PHE A 68 7.45 12.49 -16.98
CA PHE A 68 7.17 11.06 -16.90
C PHE A 68 6.00 10.85 -15.95
N VAL A 69 5.01 10.05 -16.36
CA VAL A 69 3.81 9.78 -15.55
C VAL A 69 3.71 8.29 -15.28
N ILE A 70 3.34 7.94 -14.05
CA ILE A 70 2.91 6.59 -13.68
C ILE A 70 1.39 6.64 -13.53
N PRO A 71 0.62 6.28 -14.56
CA PRO A 71 -0.83 6.39 -14.53
C PRO A 71 -1.45 5.27 -13.71
N ASN A 72 -2.53 5.58 -13.00
CA ASN A 72 -3.48 4.60 -12.50
C ASN A 72 -4.71 4.53 -13.42
N THR A 73 -5.18 5.70 -13.85
CA THR A 73 -6.15 5.89 -14.94
C THR A 73 -5.68 7.08 -15.79
N GLU A 74 -6.43 7.43 -16.83
CA GLU A 74 -6.14 8.61 -17.66
C GLU A 74 -6.22 9.93 -16.85
N GLU A 75 -7.02 9.95 -15.78
CA GLU A 75 -7.25 11.13 -14.93
C GLU A 75 -6.50 11.07 -13.59
N LYS A 76 -6.11 9.88 -13.11
CA LYS A 76 -5.46 9.70 -11.81
C LYS A 76 -4.05 9.16 -11.99
N TYR A 77 -3.07 9.93 -11.52
CA TYR A 77 -1.65 9.56 -11.60
C TYR A 77 -1.15 9.11 -10.23
N ILE A 78 -0.46 7.95 -10.19
CA ILE A 78 0.22 7.47 -8.97
C ILE A 78 1.35 8.42 -8.61
N SER A 79 2.10 8.86 -9.62
CA SER A 79 3.19 9.81 -9.51
C SER A 79 3.47 10.42 -10.88
N PHE A 80 4.08 11.60 -10.89
CA PHE A 80 4.69 12.19 -12.07
C PHE A 80 6.03 12.79 -11.71
N THR A 81 6.93 12.85 -12.69
CA THR A 81 8.32 13.30 -12.53
C THR A 81 8.68 14.28 -13.63
N LYS A 82 9.13 15.47 -13.27
CA LYS A 82 9.61 16.50 -14.19
C LYS A 82 11.13 16.48 -14.23
N SER A 83 11.72 16.34 -15.41
CA SER A 83 13.16 16.59 -15.59
C SER A 83 13.42 18.09 -15.48
N VAL A 84 14.39 18.47 -14.65
CA VAL A 84 14.83 19.86 -14.46
C VAL A 84 16.21 20.07 -15.07
N GLU A 85 17.07 19.06 -15.02
CA GLU A 85 18.36 19.02 -15.71
C GLU A 85 18.57 17.64 -16.33
N SER A 86 19.62 17.47 -17.15
CA SER A 86 19.91 16.21 -17.86
C SER A 86 19.97 15.00 -16.92
N ASN A 87 20.44 15.20 -15.69
CA ASN A 87 20.58 14.14 -14.69
C ASN A 87 19.80 14.43 -13.40
N PHE A 88 18.88 15.40 -13.38
CA PHE A 88 18.14 15.74 -12.18
C PHE A 88 16.65 15.91 -12.45
N SER A 89 15.83 15.39 -11.54
CA SER A 89 14.38 15.43 -11.67
C SER A 89 13.68 15.73 -10.36
N ILE A 90 12.48 16.32 -10.45
CA ILE A 90 11.59 16.48 -9.30
C ILE A 90 10.49 15.43 -9.44
N ARG A 91 10.33 14.61 -8.40
CA ARG A 91 9.39 13.49 -8.37
C ARG A 91 8.27 13.80 -7.38
N PHE A 92 7.04 13.93 -7.88
CA PHE A 92 5.87 14.19 -7.04
C PHE A 92 5.26 12.87 -6.58
N ILE A 93 5.09 12.72 -5.27
CA ILE A 93 4.68 11.47 -4.63
C ILE A 93 3.46 11.73 -3.76
N ASP A 94 2.46 10.84 -3.89
CA ASP A 94 1.29 10.84 -3.02
C ASP A 94 1.63 10.18 -1.67
N ALA A 95 1.70 10.99 -0.60
CA ALA A 95 1.97 10.49 0.75
C ALA A 95 0.91 9.48 1.23
N CYS A 96 -0.34 9.55 0.74
CA CYS A 96 -1.40 8.61 1.11
C CYS A 96 -1.19 7.20 0.53
N ARG A 97 -0.30 7.04 -0.46
CA ARG A 97 0.11 5.71 -0.95
C ARG A 97 1.02 4.97 0.02
N PHE A 98 1.51 5.65 1.04
CA PHE A 98 2.21 5.08 2.19
C PHE A 98 1.34 5.09 3.44
N MET A 99 0.63 6.20 3.66
CA MET A 99 -0.11 6.48 4.88
C MET A 99 -1.58 6.80 4.57
N PRO A 100 -2.44 5.79 4.36
CA PRO A 100 -3.81 5.97 3.88
C PRO A 100 -4.77 6.40 5.01
N ALA A 101 -4.49 7.54 5.64
CA ALA A 101 -5.30 8.17 6.67
C ALA A 101 -5.25 9.70 6.50
N SER A 102 -6.22 10.41 7.08
CA SER A 102 -6.21 11.88 7.06
C SER A 102 -5.00 12.43 7.82
N LEU A 103 -4.48 13.58 7.39
CA LEU A 103 -3.39 14.27 8.10
C LEU A 103 -3.70 14.46 9.60
N ALA A 104 -4.93 14.84 9.96
CA ALA A 104 -5.35 14.96 11.35
C ALA A 104 -5.19 13.65 12.15
N THR A 105 -5.51 12.50 11.53
CA THR A 105 -5.33 11.17 12.14
C THR A 105 -3.85 10.80 12.25
N LEU A 106 -3.02 11.19 11.29
CA LEU A 106 -1.59 10.90 11.32
C LEU A 106 -0.88 11.73 12.39
N VAL A 107 -1.19 13.03 12.45
CA VAL A 107 -0.67 13.97 13.43
C VAL A 107 -1.00 13.57 14.86
N SER A 108 -2.19 13.02 15.12
CA SER A 108 -2.56 12.56 16.47
C SER A 108 -1.74 11.36 16.97
N ASN A 109 -0.98 10.69 16.09
CA ASN A 109 -0.05 9.63 16.47
C ASN A 109 1.38 10.14 16.74
N LEU A 110 1.67 11.43 16.51
CA LEU A 110 2.99 12.01 16.75
C LEU A 110 3.16 12.43 18.21
N SER A 111 4.37 12.19 18.71
CA SER A 111 4.83 12.72 20.00
C SER A 111 5.77 13.93 19.85
N GLU A 112 6.45 14.04 18.71
CA GLU A 112 7.47 15.05 18.43
C GLU A 112 7.17 15.76 17.11
N PHE A 113 7.49 17.06 17.05
CA PHE A 113 7.13 17.97 15.96
C PHE A 113 8.33 18.84 15.60
N LYS A 114 9.35 18.25 14.98
CA LYS A 114 10.66 18.88 14.77
C LYS A 114 10.56 20.11 13.87
N TYR A 115 10.02 19.94 12.67
CA TYR A 115 9.92 21.00 11.66
C TYR A 115 8.87 22.03 12.05
N THR A 116 7.73 21.58 12.59
CA THR A 116 6.72 22.51 13.11
C THR A 116 7.28 23.36 14.25
N SER A 117 8.08 22.78 15.16
CA SER A 117 8.70 23.54 16.26
C SER A 117 9.72 24.56 15.78
N GLU A 118 10.49 24.22 14.75
CA GLU A 118 11.50 25.10 14.15
C GLU A 118 10.86 26.34 13.52
N ILE A 119 9.75 26.17 12.79
CA ILE A 119 9.05 27.28 12.11
C ILE A 119 8.22 28.12 13.08
N PHE A 120 7.50 27.50 14.02
CA PHE A 120 6.51 28.20 14.84
C PHE A 120 6.99 28.55 16.25
N GLY A 121 8.14 28.04 16.69
CA GLY A 121 8.80 28.41 17.95
C GLY A 121 7.87 28.33 19.17
N VAL A 122 7.70 29.45 19.88
CA VAL A 122 6.85 29.51 21.09
C VAL A 122 5.36 29.27 20.79
N ARG A 123 4.92 29.42 19.53
CA ARG A 123 3.52 29.25 19.10
C ARG A 123 3.22 27.82 18.61
N THR A 124 4.20 26.92 18.63
CA THR A 124 4.07 25.53 18.14
C THR A 124 2.88 24.79 18.74
N SER A 125 2.61 24.97 20.03
CA SER A 125 1.49 24.32 20.71
C SER A 125 0.11 24.64 20.10
N LEU A 126 -0.01 25.72 19.34
CA LEU A 126 -1.23 26.10 18.63
C LEU A 126 -1.39 25.39 17.28
N VAL A 127 -0.33 24.82 16.72
CA VAL A 127 -0.30 24.24 15.36
C VAL A 127 0.09 22.75 15.34
N MET A 128 0.20 22.10 16.50
CA MET A 128 0.41 20.64 16.64
C MET A 128 -0.84 19.80 16.31
N ARG A 129 -1.86 20.41 15.70
CA ARG A 129 -3.07 19.75 15.23
C ARG A 129 -3.49 20.39 13.91
N LYS A 130 -4.26 19.65 13.11
CA LYS A 130 -4.87 20.21 11.90
C LYS A 130 -5.74 21.42 12.29
N GLY A 131 -5.47 22.56 11.66
CA GLY A 131 -6.25 23.78 11.85
C GLY A 131 -7.63 23.68 11.20
N VAL A 132 -8.38 24.78 11.25
CA VAL A 132 -9.67 24.93 10.58
C VAL A 132 -9.67 26.14 9.66
N PHE A 133 -10.33 26.01 8.53
CA PHE A 133 -10.36 27.03 7.49
C PHE A 133 -11.75 27.10 6.85
N PRO A 134 -12.29 28.30 6.57
CA PRO A 134 -13.65 28.47 6.04
C PRO A 134 -13.68 28.28 4.51
N TYR A 135 -13.43 27.05 4.05
CA TYR A 135 -13.28 26.72 2.62
C TYR A 135 -14.42 27.23 1.73
N ASP A 136 -15.67 26.99 2.13
CA ASP A 136 -16.84 27.37 1.33
C ASP A 136 -17.05 28.88 1.21
N TYR A 137 -16.44 29.67 2.10
CA TYR A 137 -16.52 31.12 2.05
C TYR A 137 -15.45 31.73 1.13
N ILE A 138 -14.30 31.06 0.96
CA ILE A 138 -13.19 31.55 0.13
C ILE A 138 -13.48 31.19 -1.34
N ASP A 139 -14.33 31.99 -1.96
CA ASP A 139 -14.73 31.88 -3.37
C ASP A 139 -14.01 32.86 -4.31
N SER A 140 -13.23 33.79 -3.75
CA SER A 140 -12.38 34.72 -4.49
C SER A 140 -11.13 35.12 -3.68
N ILE A 141 -10.10 35.61 -4.37
CA ILE A 141 -8.88 36.13 -3.73
C ILE A 141 -9.20 37.34 -2.85
N ASP A 142 -10.16 38.19 -3.24
CA ASP A 142 -10.55 39.37 -2.46
C ASP A 142 -11.05 39.02 -1.06
N ARG A 143 -11.61 37.81 -0.86
CA ARG A 143 -12.03 37.32 0.47
C ARG A 143 -10.87 37.16 1.44
N LEU A 144 -9.64 37.00 0.95
CA LEU A 144 -8.45 36.90 1.80
C LEU A 144 -8.09 38.26 2.44
N GLU A 145 -8.58 39.37 1.91
CA GLU A 145 -8.33 40.71 2.47
C GLU A 145 -9.26 41.07 3.65
N GLU A 146 -10.22 40.22 3.99
CA GLU A 146 -11.10 40.41 5.16
C GLU A 146 -10.27 40.54 6.44
N THR A 147 -10.44 41.66 7.15
CA THR A 147 -9.58 42.06 8.28
C THR A 147 -9.99 41.50 9.64
N SER A 148 -11.01 40.64 9.67
CA SER A 148 -11.46 39.97 10.89
C SER A 148 -11.73 38.49 10.63
N LEU A 149 -11.54 37.67 11.66
CA LEU A 149 -11.94 36.26 11.58
C LEU A 149 -13.47 36.20 11.47
N LEU A 150 -13.94 35.47 10.46
CA LEU A 150 -15.36 35.36 10.14
C LEU A 150 -16.17 34.76 11.29
N GLU A 151 -17.46 35.08 11.32
CA GLU A 151 -18.41 34.45 12.22
C GLU A 151 -18.47 32.92 12.03
N LYS A 152 -18.73 32.19 13.13
CA LYS A 152 -18.81 30.72 13.15
C LYS A 152 -19.68 30.11 12.05
N VAL A 153 -20.78 30.78 11.66
CA VAL A 153 -21.70 30.30 10.61
C VAL A 153 -21.00 30.20 9.24
N LYS A 154 -19.99 31.02 8.97
CA LYS A 154 -19.23 31.02 7.72
C LYS A 154 -18.21 29.88 7.61
N PHE A 155 -18.01 29.12 8.68
CA PHE A 155 -17.21 27.88 8.69
C PHE A 155 -18.06 26.62 8.43
N PHE A 156 -19.27 26.77 7.90
CA PHE A 156 -20.07 25.63 7.45
C PHE A 156 -19.34 24.88 6.33
N ASN A 157 -19.29 23.55 6.43
CA ASN A 157 -18.67 22.68 5.44
C ASN A 157 -19.74 21.95 4.65
N ARG A 158 -19.94 22.34 3.39
CA ARG A 158 -20.91 21.74 2.46
C ARG A 158 -20.56 20.30 2.08
N LEU A 159 -19.29 19.90 2.15
CA LEU A 159 -18.87 18.53 1.82
C LEU A 159 -19.33 17.53 2.89
N THR A 160 -19.35 17.96 4.15
CA THR A 160 -19.80 17.12 5.28
C THR A 160 -21.21 17.46 5.75
N ASP A 161 -21.81 18.54 5.24
CA ASP A 161 -23.09 19.09 5.67
C ASP A 161 -23.12 19.41 7.18
N GLU A 162 -22.00 19.92 7.70
CA GLU A 162 -21.79 20.13 9.14
C GLU A 162 -21.26 21.54 9.45
N HIS A 163 -21.68 22.07 10.59
CA HIS A 163 -21.08 23.27 11.18
C HIS A 163 -19.81 22.93 11.94
N ILE A 164 -18.85 23.86 11.96
CA ILE A 164 -17.68 23.79 12.84
C ILE A 164 -18.09 23.62 14.32
N SER A 165 -17.31 22.85 15.08
CA SER A 165 -17.51 22.70 16.52
C SER A 165 -17.19 24.01 17.26
N ASP A 166 -17.81 24.24 18.43
CA ASP A 166 -17.45 25.39 19.28
C ASP A 166 -15.98 25.38 19.69
N SER A 167 -15.45 24.18 19.95
CA SER A 167 -14.06 24.00 20.38
C SER A 167 -13.05 24.38 19.29
N ASP A 168 -13.37 24.05 18.03
CA ASP A 168 -12.50 24.35 16.90
C ASP A 168 -12.58 25.82 16.50
N TYR A 169 -13.78 26.41 16.55
CA TYR A 169 -13.93 27.85 16.32
C TYR A 169 -13.21 28.68 17.39
N ALA A 170 -13.33 28.29 18.66
CA ALA A 170 -12.58 28.92 19.75
C ALA A 170 -11.06 28.76 19.57
N HIS A 171 -10.61 27.63 18.99
CA HIS A 171 -9.20 27.44 18.65
C HIS A 171 -8.75 28.34 17.50
N ALA A 172 -9.56 28.47 16.44
CA ALA A 172 -9.31 29.38 15.33
C ALA A 172 -9.11 30.83 15.81
N LEU A 173 -9.99 31.30 16.71
CA LEU A 173 -9.86 32.62 17.36
C LEU A 173 -8.53 32.74 18.12
N ARG A 174 -8.13 31.72 18.89
CA ARG A 174 -6.84 31.73 19.59
C ARG A 174 -5.67 31.80 18.63
N VAL A 175 -5.70 31.05 17.52
CA VAL A 175 -4.65 31.09 16.49
C VAL A 175 -4.60 32.49 15.87
N TRP A 176 -5.73 33.01 15.39
CA TRP A 176 -5.84 34.34 14.80
C TRP A 176 -5.21 35.42 15.69
N HIS A 177 -5.59 35.47 16.97
CA HIS A 177 -5.07 36.46 17.91
C HIS A 177 -3.61 36.22 18.30
N SER A 178 -3.21 34.97 18.55
CA SER A 178 -1.85 34.66 18.99
C SER A 178 -0.82 34.91 17.89
N PHE A 179 -1.22 34.75 16.63
CA PHE A 179 -0.39 35.04 15.47
C PHE A 179 -0.50 36.48 14.97
N GLU A 180 -1.38 37.30 15.57
CA GLU A 180 -1.59 38.70 15.20
C GLU A 180 -2.00 38.87 13.73
N CYS A 181 -2.85 37.96 13.24
CA CYS A 181 -3.30 37.96 11.84
C CYS A 181 -4.07 39.27 11.54
N LYS A 182 -3.69 39.95 10.45
CA LYS A 182 -4.33 41.19 10.00
C LYS A 182 -5.48 40.95 9.05
N ASN A 183 -5.41 39.87 8.26
CA ASN A 183 -6.43 39.48 7.30
C ASN A 183 -6.53 37.96 7.17
N LEU A 184 -7.57 37.47 6.48
CA LEU A 184 -7.76 36.04 6.23
C LEU A 184 -6.64 35.42 5.39
N GLY A 185 -5.93 36.20 4.58
CA GLY A 185 -4.75 35.79 3.83
C GLY A 185 -3.60 35.34 4.75
N GLU A 186 -3.22 36.17 5.72
CA GLU A 186 -2.18 35.81 6.70
C GLU A 186 -2.60 34.57 7.52
N TYR A 187 -3.89 34.46 7.88
CA TYR A 187 -4.42 33.25 8.54
C TYR A 187 -4.35 32.01 7.64
N SER A 188 -4.62 32.16 6.34
CA SER A 188 -4.47 31.11 5.33
C SER A 188 -3.02 30.65 5.20
N ASP A 189 -2.06 31.58 5.20
CA ASP A 189 -0.63 31.24 5.11
C ASP A 189 -0.18 30.42 6.32
N ILE A 190 -0.64 30.78 7.52
CA ILE A 190 -0.37 30.00 8.75
C ILE A 190 -1.02 28.62 8.65
N TYR A 191 -2.27 28.56 8.17
CA TYR A 191 -2.99 27.30 7.97
C TYR A 191 -2.21 26.36 7.03
N LEU A 192 -1.84 26.84 5.85
CA LEU A 192 -1.13 26.07 4.83
C LEU A 192 0.28 25.67 5.31
N MET A 193 1.03 26.62 5.89
CA MET A 193 2.35 26.33 6.44
C MET A 193 2.28 25.29 7.55
N SER A 194 1.27 25.35 8.42
CA SER A 194 1.09 24.34 9.48
C SER A 194 0.83 22.96 8.89
N ASP A 195 -0.05 22.83 7.90
CA ASP A 195 -0.35 21.56 7.24
C ASP A 195 0.90 20.95 6.56
N VAL A 196 1.73 21.77 5.90
CA VAL A 196 2.97 21.32 5.25
C VAL A 196 4.00 20.86 6.29
N MET A 197 4.20 21.63 7.37
CA MET A 197 5.14 21.25 8.43
C MET A 197 4.68 20.01 9.19
N LEU A 198 3.39 19.89 9.46
CA LEU A 198 2.79 18.69 10.05
C LEU A 198 2.99 17.47 9.17
N LEU A 199 2.81 17.58 7.85
CA LEU A 199 3.08 16.49 6.93
C LEU A 199 4.56 16.10 6.91
N ALA A 200 5.47 17.08 6.98
CA ALA A 200 6.90 16.83 7.06
C ALA A 200 7.27 16.06 8.35
N ASP A 201 6.76 16.48 9.50
CA ASP A 201 6.95 15.78 10.78
C ASP A 201 6.38 14.36 10.75
N VAL A 202 5.18 14.18 10.15
CA VAL A 202 4.56 12.86 9.97
C VAL A 202 5.42 11.96 9.09
N PHE A 203 5.91 12.47 7.96
CA PHE A 203 6.67 11.66 7.01
C PHE A 203 8.07 11.31 7.53
N GLU A 204 8.75 12.22 8.24
CA GLU A 204 10.04 11.95 8.89
C GLU A 204 9.91 10.85 9.94
N ASN A 205 8.89 10.92 10.81
CA ASN A 205 8.62 9.83 11.76
C ASN A 205 8.35 8.51 11.02
N PHE A 206 7.61 8.55 9.90
CA PHE A 206 7.40 7.35 9.09
C PHE A 206 8.70 6.82 8.45
N GLN A 207 9.63 7.69 8.05
CA GLN A 207 10.97 7.30 7.62
C GLN A 207 11.72 6.57 8.73
N ASP A 208 11.69 7.10 9.97
CA ASP A 208 12.29 6.45 11.12
C ASP A 208 11.69 5.07 11.39
N VAL A 209 10.36 4.93 11.33
CA VAL A 209 9.67 3.64 11.47
C VAL A 209 10.19 2.65 10.41
N CYS A 210 10.25 3.06 9.15
CA CYS A 210 10.72 2.20 8.05
C CYS A 210 12.21 1.86 8.17
N PHE A 211 13.05 2.83 8.53
CA PHE A 211 14.48 2.62 8.67
C PHE A 211 14.82 1.74 9.88
N ASN A 212 14.06 1.85 10.98
CA ASN A 212 14.22 1.01 12.15
C ASN A 212 13.72 -0.42 11.92
N ALA A 213 12.68 -0.61 11.10
CA ALA A 213 12.14 -1.93 10.79
C ALA A 213 12.93 -2.65 9.69
N TYR A 214 13.24 -1.97 8.58
CA TYR A 214 13.71 -2.59 7.33
C TYR A 214 15.03 -2.02 6.80
N LYS A 215 15.56 -0.95 7.42
CA LYS A 215 16.74 -0.23 6.93
C LYS A 215 16.56 0.26 5.49
N LEU A 216 15.34 0.71 5.17
CA LEU A 216 14.96 1.27 3.88
C LEU A 216 14.27 2.61 4.13
N ASP A 217 14.58 3.58 3.28
CA ASP A 217 13.98 4.91 3.33
C ASP A 217 12.79 4.95 2.36
N PRO A 218 11.55 5.19 2.82
CA PRO A 218 10.37 5.25 1.98
C PRO A 218 10.45 6.36 0.91
N ALA A 219 11.31 7.36 1.07
CA ALA A 219 11.48 8.45 0.09
C ALA A 219 12.02 7.99 -1.28
N TRP A 220 12.57 6.77 -1.35
CA TRP A 220 13.05 6.15 -2.60
C TRP A 220 11.93 5.50 -3.42
N TYR A 221 10.76 5.32 -2.82
CA TYR A 221 9.68 4.53 -3.37
C TYR A 221 8.52 5.41 -3.84
N TYR A 222 7.70 4.87 -4.72
CA TYR A 222 6.45 5.52 -5.13
C TYR A 222 5.27 5.16 -4.23
N THR A 223 5.28 3.96 -3.62
CA THR A 223 4.17 3.43 -2.82
C THR A 223 4.67 2.44 -1.75
N ALA A 224 3.87 2.22 -0.70
CA ALA A 224 4.17 1.21 0.32
C ALA A 224 4.33 -0.23 -0.22
N PRO A 225 3.55 -0.70 -1.23
CA PRO A 225 3.80 -2.00 -1.85
C PRO A 225 5.18 -2.13 -2.52
N GLY A 226 5.69 -1.07 -3.14
CA GLY A 226 7.06 -1.07 -3.69
C GLY A 226 8.11 -1.23 -2.58
N LEU A 227 7.99 -0.43 -1.52
CA LEU A 227 8.82 -0.55 -0.32
C LEU A 227 8.74 -1.95 0.30
N THR A 228 7.54 -2.52 0.38
CA THR A 228 7.27 -3.84 0.93
C THR A 228 8.04 -4.93 0.19
N PHE A 229 8.03 -4.88 -1.13
CA PHE A 229 8.66 -5.92 -1.95
C PHE A 229 10.18 -5.93 -1.74
N ASP A 230 10.82 -4.76 -1.74
CA ASP A 230 12.25 -4.64 -1.47
C ASP A 230 12.60 -4.98 -0.01
N ALA A 231 11.77 -4.58 0.95
CA ALA A 231 11.93 -4.95 2.35
C ALA A 231 11.91 -6.47 2.53
N MET A 232 10.99 -7.15 1.84
CA MET A 232 10.88 -8.61 1.83
C MET A 232 12.13 -9.24 1.23
N LEU A 233 12.53 -8.86 0.01
CA LEU A 233 13.71 -9.42 -0.66
C LEU A 233 14.99 -9.21 0.17
N LYS A 234 15.16 -8.02 0.75
CA LYS A 234 16.30 -7.71 1.61
C LYS A 234 16.32 -8.55 2.89
N HIS A 235 15.15 -8.83 3.47
CA HIS A 235 15.05 -9.59 4.72
C HIS A 235 15.26 -11.08 4.50
N THR A 236 14.68 -11.65 3.45
CA THR A 236 14.73 -13.08 3.17
C THR A 236 15.99 -13.49 2.41
N GLU A 237 16.65 -12.54 1.72
CA GLU A 237 17.74 -12.78 0.78
C GLU A 237 17.40 -13.86 -0.27
N ILE A 238 16.11 -14.04 -0.57
CA ILE A 238 15.64 -15.04 -1.51
C ILE A 238 15.95 -14.61 -2.95
N GLU A 239 16.40 -15.56 -3.77
CA GLU A 239 16.48 -15.40 -5.22
C GLU A 239 15.26 -16.05 -5.86
N LEU A 240 14.42 -15.25 -6.50
CA LEU A 240 13.21 -15.72 -7.18
C LEU A 240 13.50 -15.93 -8.66
N GLU A 241 13.29 -17.14 -9.16
CA GLU A 241 13.40 -17.44 -10.59
C GLU A 241 12.26 -16.80 -11.37
N LEU A 242 12.60 -16.15 -12.48
CA LEU A 242 11.62 -15.59 -13.40
C LEU A 242 11.14 -16.68 -14.37
N LEU A 243 9.82 -16.81 -14.51
CA LEU A 243 9.23 -17.67 -15.52
C LEU A 243 9.46 -17.08 -16.91
N THR A 244 10.28 -17.76 -17.72
CA THR A 244 10.57 -17.36 -19.10
C THR A 244 9.66 -18.04 -20.12
N ASP A 245 9.03 -19.16 -19.76
CA ASP A 245 8.10 -19.88 -20.61
C ASP A 245 6.68 -19.28 -20.50
N TYR A 246 6.17 -18.79 -21.63
CA TYR A 246 4.84 -18.20 -21.74
C TYR A 246 3.72 -19.17 -21.35
N ASP A 247 3.85 -20.46 -21.65
CA ASP A 247 2.85 -21.46 -21.31
C ASP A 247 2.76 -21.68 -19.78
N MET A 248 3.88 -21.55 -19.06
CA MET A 248 3.90 -21.65 -17.59
C MET A 248 3.12 -20.48 -16.97
N ILE A 249 3.34 -19.27 -17.48
CA ILE A 249 2.61 -18.07 -17.07
C ILE A 249 1.10 -18.27 -17.29
N LEU A 250 0.69 -18.74 -18.48
CA LEU A 250 -0.71 -19.00 -18.76
C LEU A 250 -1.32 -20.09 -17.86
N LEU A 251 -0.57 -21.14 -17.53
CA LEU A 251 -1.02 -22.17 -16.58
C LEU A 251 -1.29 -21.56 -15.21
N ILE A 252 -0.34 -20.79 -14.67
CA ILE A 252 -0.45 -20.18 -13.35
C ILE A 252 -1.60 -19.18 -13.33
N GLU A 253 -1.70 -18.29 -14.31
CA GLU A 253 -2.81 -17.33 -14.41
C GLU A 253 -4.17 -18.03 -14.47
N LYS A 254 -4.27 -19.13 -15.23
CA LYS A 254 -5.49 -19.96 -15.28
C LYS A 254 -5.75 -20.67 -13.94
N GLY A 255 -4.74 -20.89 -13.11
CA GLY A 255 -4.83 -21.46 -11.77
C GLY A 255 -5.23 -20.47 -10.67
N ILE A 256 -5.05 -19.16 -10.87
CA ILE A 256 -5.36 -18.14 -9.86
C ILE A 256 -6.87 -18.15 -9.52
N ARG A 257 -7.19 -18.18 -8.22
CA ARG A 257 -8.55 -18.07 -7.69
C ARG A 257 -8.60 -16.96 -6.62
N GLY A 258 -9.74 -16.29 -6.52
CA GLY A 258 -10.01 -15.33 -5.44
C GLY A 258 -10.48 -16.03 -4.16
N GLY A 259 -10.79 -15.23 -3.14
CA GLY A 259 -11.46 -15.72 -1.94
C GLY A 259 -12.89 -16.17 -2.24
N ILE A 260 -13.35 -17.23 -1.57
CA ILE A 260 -14.73 -17.67 -1.67
C ILE A 260 -15.61 -16.77 -0.82
N SER A 261 -16.65 -16.24 -1.44
CA SER A 261 -17.70 -15.48 -0.78
C SER A 261 -19.03 -16.11 -1.12
N GLN A 262 -19.55 -16.94 -0.21
CA GLN A 262 -20.81 -17.68 -0.38
C GLN A 262 -21.77 -17.38 0.76
N CYS A 263 -23.05 -17.21 0.41
CA CYS A 263 -24.14 -17.12 1.37
C CYS A 263 -25.04 -18.35 1.19
N CYS A 264 -24.93 -19.33 2.08
CA CYS A 264 -25.68 -20.58 2.00
C CYS A 264 -27.16 -20.42 2.36
N LYS A 265 -27.49 -19.41 3.17
CA LYS A 265 -28.86 -19.07 3.59
C LYS A 265 -29.06 -17.55 3.52
N ARG A 266 -30.01 -17.11 2.69
CA ARG A 266 -30.22 -15.68 2.35
C ARG A 266 -30.57 -14.80 3.55
N TYR A 267 -31.27 -15.36 4.53
CA TYR A 267 -31.66 -14.65 5.74
C TYR A 267 -31.66 -15.60 6.93
N VAL A 268 -31.02 -15.17 8.01
CA VAL A 268 -31.03 -15.84 9.30
C VAL A 268 -31.26 -14.76 10.36
N GLU A 269 -32.19 -15.04 11.25
CA GLU A 269 -32.47 -14.19 12.40
C GLU A 269 -32.32 -15.05 13.65
N ALA A 270 -31.58 -14.53 14.62
CA ALA A 270 -31.42 -15.16 15.92
C ALA A 270 -32.66 -14.92 16.78
N ASN A 271 -33.06 -15.89 17.58
CA ASN A 271 -34.11 -15.74 18.59
C ASN A 271 -33.49 -15.96 19.97
N ASN A 272 -33.06 -14.91 20.65
CA ASN A 272 -32.50 -15.06 21.99
C ASN A 272 -32.86 -13.88 22.88
N LYS A 273 -32.83 -14.12 24.20
CA LYS A 273 -33.27 -13.20 25.25
C LYS A 273 -32.58 -11.84 25.30
N TYR A 274 -31.52 -11.62 24.51
CA TYR A 274 -30.81 -10.34 24.45
C TYR A 274 -31.33 -9.43 23.33
N LEU A 275 -32.28 -9.90 22.51
CA LEU A 275 -32.86 -9.15 21.40
C LEU A 275 -34.24 -8.60 21.80
N GLU A 276 -34.56 -7.39 21.32
CA GLU A 276 -35.84 -6.70 21.61
C GLU A 276 -37.07 -7.48 21.12
N ASN A 277 -36.92 -8.26 20.06
CA ASN A 277 -37.97 -9.06 19.44
C ASN A 277 -37.94 -10.54 19.87
N TYR A 278 -37.30 -10.86 20.99
CA TYR A 278 -37.25 -12.22 21.52
C TYR A 278 -38.65 -12.82 21.74
N ASN A 279 -38.88 -14.01 21.20
CA ASN A 279 -40.09 -14.78 21.44
C ASN A 279 -39.78 -16.02 22.31
N PRO A 280 -40.28 -16.09 23.56
CA PRO A 280 -40.05 -17.23 24.45
C PRO A 280 -40.76 -18.52 24.01
N GLU A 281 -41.72 -18.45 23.08
CA GLU A 281 -42.41 -19.60 22.50
C GLU A 281 -41.59 -20.27 21.38
N LYS A 282 -40.53 -19.62 20.89
CA LYS A 282 -39.64 -20.15 19.85
C LYS A 282 -38.34 -20.66 20.47
N GLU A 283 -37.72 -21.64 19.81
CA GLU A 283 -36.40 -22.16 20.19
C GLU A 283 -35.36 -21.03 20.25
N SER A 284 -34.49 -21.07 21.26
CA SER A 284 -33.44 -20.07 21.38
C SER A 284 -32.31 -20.33 20.39
N THR A 285 -32.03 -19.36 19.53
CA THR A 285 -30.97 -19.44 18.51
C THR A 285 -30.02 -18.25 18.60
N PHE A 286 -28.75 -18.51 18.30
CA PHE A 286 -27.66 -17.54 18.31
C PHE A 286 -26.94 -17.56 16.96
N ILE A 287 -26.45 -16.39 16.53
CA ILE A 287 -25.56 -16.27 15.37
C ILE A 287 -24.17 -15.98 15.91
N THR A 288 -23.19 -16.77 15.50
CA THR A 288 -21.78 -16.58 15.88
C THR A 288 -20.97 -16.15 14.66
N TYR A 289 -20.12 -15.14 14.84
CA TYR A 289 -19.19 -14.66 13.81
C TYR A 289 -17.77 -15.16 14.12
N TYR A 290 -17.14 -15.79 13.14
CA TYR A 290 -15.74 -16.22 13.20
C TYR A 290 -14.95 -15.48 12.13
N ASP A 291 -13.78 -14.95 12.52
CA ASP A 291 -12.86 -14.27 11.62
C ASP A 291 -11.46 -14.85 11.79
N ALA A 292 -10.83 -15.22 10.68
CA ALA A 292 -9.49 -15.76 10.69
C ALA A 292 -8.46 -14.63 10.88
N ASN A 293 -7.81 -14.63 12.04
CA ASN A 293 -6.74 -13.69 12.31
C ASN A 293 -5.55 -13.89 11.36
N ASN A 294 -5.25 -12.89 10.53
CA ASN A 294 -4.09 -12.86 9.63
C ASN A 294 -4.01 -14.06 8.66
N LEU A 295 -5.14 -14.40 8.02
CA LEU A 295 -5.22 -15.51 7.05
C LEU A 295 -4.12 -15.47 5.98
N TYR A 296 -3.85 -14.31 5.38
CA TYR A 296 -2.78 -14.15 4.39
C TYR A 296 -1.40 -14.43 4.97
N GLY A 297 -1.07 -13.89 6.15
CA GLY A 297 0.22 -14.15 6.78
C GLY A 297 0.43 -15.63 7.09
N TRP A 298 -0.61 -16.34 7.55
CA TRP A 298 -0.54 -17.79 7.74
C TRP A 298 -0.26 -18.52 6.42
N ALA A 299 -0.99 -18.20 5.35
CA ALA A 299 -0.82 -18.82 4.04
C ALA A 299 0.57 -18.54 3.44
N LEU A 300 1.05 -17.30 3.55
CA LEU A 300 2.37 -16.87 3.09
C LEU A 300 3.52 -17.45 3.92
N SER A 301 3.24 -18.02 5.09
CA SER A 301 4.24 -18.70 5.92
C SER A 301 4.40 -20.19 5.58
N ARG A 302 3.58 -20.73 4.67
CA ARG A 302 3.69 -22.10 4.18
C ARG A 302 4.81 -22.20 3.13
N PRO A 303 5.25 -23.42 2.75
CA PRO A 303 6.13 -23.58 1.61
C PRO A 303 5.54 -22.93 0.35
N LEU A 304 6.33 -22.07 -0.28
CA LEU A 304 5.97 -21.35 -1.51
C LEU A 304 7.00 -21.66 -2.61
N PRO A 305 6.58 -21.75 -3.88
CA PRO A 305 7.47 -21.98 -5.01
C PRO A 305 8.48 -20.83 -5.17
N PHE A 306 9.72 -21.12 -5.56
CA PHE A 306 10.72 -20.07 -5.80
C PHE A 306 11.72 -20.34 -6.95
N THR A 307 11.98 -21.59 -7.33
CA THR A 307 12.94 -21.92 -8.40
C THR A 307 12.71 -23.32 -8.98
N ASN A 308 13.55 -23.71 -9.95
CA ASN A 308 13.58 -24.98 -10.67
C ASN A 308 12.25 -25.30 -11.35
N PHE A 309 11.64 -24.29 -12.00
CA PHE A 309 10.39 -24.46 -12.71
C PHE A 309 10.59 -25.28 -13.99
N ARG A 310 9.99 -26.47 -14.07
CA ARG A 310 10.06 -27.30 -15.28
C ARG A 310 8.79 -28.06 -15.57
N TRP A 311 8.55 -28.32 -16.85
CA TRP A 311 7.51 -29.26 -17.28
C TRP A 311 7.98 -30.69 -17.09
N LEU A 312 7.11 -31.53 -16.51
CA LEU A 312 7.30 -32.97 -16.54
C LEU A 312 7.02 -33.52 -17.95
N ASN A 313 7.80 -34.52 -18.35
CA ASN A 313 7.58 -35.27 -19.58
C ASN A 313 6.47 -36.33 -19.41
N GLN A 314 6.11 -37.01 -20.49
CA GLN A 314 4.99 -37.97 -20.47
C GLN A 314 5.26 -39.20 -19.59
N GLU A 315 6.50 -39.66 -19.52
CA GLU A 315 6.89 -40.80 -18.67
C GLU A 315 6.79 -40.42 -17.19
N GLU A 316 7.29 -39.24 -16.82
CA GLU A 316 7.20 -38.67 -15.48
C GLU A 316 5.74 -38.44 -15.04
N ILE A 317 4.88 -37.95 -15.94
CA ILE A 317 3.45 -37.78 -15.67
C ILE A 317 2.75 -39.13 -15.43
N THR A 318 3.12 -40.15 -16.19
CA THR A 318 2.54 -41.50 -16.03
C THR A 318 3.01 -42.15 -14.73
N ALA A 319 4.22 -41.86 -14.28
CA ALA A 319 4.77 -42.31 -13.01
C ALA A 319 4.42 -41.40 -11.82
N PHE A 320 3.68 -40.31 -12.03
CA PHE A 320 3.38 -39.32 -10.99
C PHE A 320 2.45 -39.89 -9.93
N GLU A 321 2.98 -40.06 -8.72
CA GLU A 321 2.21 -40.44 -7.54
C GLU A 321 1.96 -39.22 -6.65
N ILE A 322 0.73 -39.11 -6.13
CA ILE A 322 0.36 -38.03 -5.23
C ILE A 322 0.73 -38.48 -3.82
N GLU A 323 1.71 -37.81 -3.21
CA GLU A 323 2.06 -38.07 -1.82
C GLU A 323 0.88 -37.82 -0.89
N ASN A 324 0.75 -38.68 0.12
CA ASN A 324 -0.29 -38.57 1.15
C ASN A 324 0.08 -37.46 2.15
N ILE A 325 -0.34 -36.24 1.84
CA ILE A 325 -0.10 -35.04 2.66
C ILE A 325 -1.26 -34.89 3.65
N PRO A 326 -1.00 -34.43 4.89
CA PRO A 326 -2.06 -34.15 5.87
C PRO A 326 -3.16 -33.28 5.29
N GLU A 327 -4.40 -33.65 5.60
CA GLU A 327 -5.59 -32.96 5.12
C GLU A 327 -5.58 -31.49 5.55
N GLN A 328 -5.90 -30.62 4.59
CA GLN A 328 -6.11 -29.19 4.83
C GLN A 328 -7.59 -28.89 4.58
N ASP A 329 -8.12 -27.84 5.20
CA ASP A 329 -9.51 -27.41 4.97
C ASP A 329 -9.54 -26.30 3.91
N LEU A 330 -9.13 -26.65 2.68
CA LEU A 330 -9.14 -25.72 1.55
C LEU A 330 -10.43 -25.85 0.73
N PRO A 331 -10.83 -24.80 0.00
CA PRO A 331 -11.91 -24.91 -0.93
C PRO A 331 -11.74 -26.03 -1.98
N LEU A 332 -12.78 -26.85 -2.11
CA LEU A 332 -12.83 -27.95 -3.07
C LEU A 332 -13.04 -27.43 -4.50
N CYS A 333 -11.93 -27.35 -5.25
CA CYS A 333 -11.89 -27.12 -6.70
C CYS A 333 -12.82 -26.01 -7.21
N PRO A 334 -12.80 -24.78 -6.64
CA PRO A 334 -13.70 -23.72 -7.04
C PRO A 334 -13.38 -23.22 -8.46
N GLU A 335 -14.42 -22.85 -9.20
CA GLU A 335 -14.32 -22.46 -10.61
C GLU A 335 -15.07 -21.16 -10.91
N ASN A 336 -14.48 -20.31 -11.75
CA ASN A 336 -15.12 -19.07 -12.18
C ASN A 336 -16.15 -19.38 -13.28
N ASN A 337 -17.44 -19.31 -12.95
CA ASN A 337 -18.52 -19.53 -13.90
C ASN A 337 -19.72 -18.61 -13.59
N THR A 338 -20.65 -18.48 -14.53
CA THR A 338 -21.90 -17.74 -14.32
C THR A 338 -22.90 -18.66 -13.62
N PRO A 339 -23.38 -18.33 -12.41
CA PRO A 339 -24.36 -19.17 -11.73
C PRO A 339 -25.68 -19.20 -12.52
N PRO A 340 -26.49 -20.26 -12.37
CA PRO A 340 -27.79 -20.35 -13.04
C PRO A 340 -28.67 -19.12 -12.78
N GLY A 341 -29.18 -18.49 -13.85
CA GLY A 341 -29.98 -17.26 -13.77
C GLY A 341 -29.20 -15.98 -13.42
N GLY A 342 -27.87 -16.06 -13.26
CA GLY A 342 -27.00 -14.91 -13.04
C GLY A 342 -26.53 -14.27 -14.35
N LYS A 343 -26.12 -13.00 -14.27
CA LYS A 343 -25.49 -12.25 -15.39
C LYS A 343 -23.98 -12.11 -15.25
N HIS A 344 -23.43 -12.40 -14.07
CA HIS A 344 -22.04 -12.13 -13.73
C HIS A 344 -21.34 -13.42 -13.33
N ARG A 345 -20.08 -13.57 -13.77
CA ARG A 345 -19.21 -14.66 -13.32
C ARG A 345 -18.94 -14.54 -11.82
N LYS A 346 -18.96 -15.66 -11.13
CA LYS A 346 -18.62 -15.80 -9.72
C LYS A 346 -17.72 -17.01 -9.54
N LEU A 347 -17.00 -17.03 -8.43
CA LEU A 347 -16.26 -18.21 -8.00
C LEU A 347 -17.25 -19.19 -7.35
N LEU A 348 -17.47 -20.34 -7.97
CA LEU A 348 -18.46 -21.33 -7.58
C LEU A 348 -17.80 -22.61 -7.06
N THR A 349 -18.35 -23.19 -5.99
CA THR A 349 -17.99 -24.50 -5.45
C THR A 349 -18.98 -25.56 -5.93
N THR A 350 -19.00 -25.81 -7.25
CA THR A 350 -19.93 -26.80 -7.85
C THR A 350 -19.37 -28.22 -7.73
N LEU A 351 -20.27 -29.21 -7.59
CA LEU A 351 -19.95 -30.65 -7.66
C LEU A 351 -19.86 -31.18 -9.10
N GLU A 352 -19.82 -30.30 -10.09
CA GLU A 352 -19.71 -30.66 -11.50
C GLU A 352 -18.30 -31.19 -11.83
N ASN A 353 -18.20 -31.96 -12.91
CA ASN A 353 -16.93 -32.44 -13.44
C ASN A 353 -15.98 -31.26 -13.70
N LYS A 354 -14.71 -31.42 -13.29
CA LYS A 354 -13.66 -30.42 -13.52
C LYS A 354 -12.82 -30.84 -14.73
N GLU A 355 -12.91 -30.07 -15.82
CA GLU A 355 -12.19 -30.34 -17.06
C GLU A 355 -11.01 -29.40 -17.25
N LYS A 356 -9.82 -29.94 -17.51
CA LYS A 356 -8.58 -29.17 -17.69
C LYS A 356 -8.37 -28.13 -16.57
N TYR A 357 -8.74 -28.51 -15.34
CA TYR A 357 -8.68 -27.68 -14.16
C TYR A 357 -7.25 -27.60 -13.65
N VAL A 358 -6.76 -26.39 -13.40
CA VAL A 358 -5.43 -26.16 -12.82
C VAL A 358 -5.59 -26.16 -11.30
N ILE A 359 -4.85 -27.06 -10.64
CA ILE A 359 -4.93 -27.27 -9.19
C ILE A 359 -3.52 -27.44 -8.62
N HIS A 360 -3.29 -26.85 -7.45
CA HIS A 360 -2.06 -27.06 -6.69
C HIS A 360 -2.05 -28.46 -6.07
N TYR A 361 -0.88 -29.10 -5.98
CA TYR A 361 -0.76 -30.50 -5.57
C TYR A 361 -1.38 -30.81 -4.19
N VAL A 362 -1.26 -29.88 -3.23
CA VAL A 362 -1.91 -29.97 -1.90
C VAL A 362 -3.43 -30.03 -2.00
N ASN A 363 -4.04 -29.14 -2.79
CA ASN A 363 -5.50 -29.10 -2.98
C ASN A 363 -5.98 -30.33 -3.75
N LEU A 364 -5.18 -30.85 -4.68
CA LEU A 364 -5.50 -32.08 -5.40
C LEU A 364 -5.52 -33.28 -4.46
N ASN A 365 -4.56 -33.38 -3.54
CA ASN A 365 -4.54 -34.45 -2.56
C ASN A 365 -5.79 -34.42 -1.65
N GLN A 366 -6.14 -33.24 -1.12
CA GLN A 366 -7.37 -33.06 -0.34
C GLN A 366 -8.64 -33.38 -1.17
N ALA A 367 -8.68 -32.96 -2.43
CA ALA A 367 -9.80 -33.26 -3.30
C ALA A 367 -10.01 -34.77 -3.47
N ILE A 368 -8.92 -35.53 -3.65
CA ILE A 368 -8.95 -36.99 -3.80
C ILE A 368 -9.34 -37.66 -2.47
N SER A 369 -8.81 -37.20 -1.34
CA SER A 369 -9.18 -37.74 -0.01
C SER A 369 -10.67 -37.57 0.28
N LEU A 370 -11.27 -36.47 -0.19
CA LEU A 370 -12.69 -36.17 -0.07
C LEU A 370 -13.56 -36.80 -1.17
N GLY A 371 -12.97 -37.62 -2.05
CA GLY A 371 -13.70 -38.46 -3.02
C GLY A 371 -13.70 -37.98 -4.48
N ILE A 372 -12.93 -36.96 -4.84
CA ILE A 372 -12.75 -36.60 -6.27
C ILE A 372 -11.93 -37.69 -6.98
N VAL A 373 -12.48 -38.23 -8.06
CA VAL A 373 -11.82 -39.23 -8.90
C VAL A 373 -11.00 -38.56 -9.99
N LEU A 374 -9.68 -38.65 -9.92
CA LEU A 374 -8.76 -38.16 -10.96
C LEU A 374 -8.81 -39.06 -12.20
N LYS A 375 -9.22 -38.49 -13.34
CA LYS A 375 -9.32 -39.23 -14.62
C LYS A 375 -8.06 -39.15 -15.48
N LYS A 376 -7.45 -37.97 -15.57
CA LYS A 376 -6.30 -37.71 -16.45
C LYS A 376 -5.51 -36.48 -16.00
N ILE A 377 -4.19 -36.60 -15.99
CA ILE A 377 -3.25 -35.49 -15.87
C ILE A 377 -2.82 -35.07 -17.29
N HIS A 378 -2.88 -33.78 -17.58
CA HIS A 378 -2.54 -33.24 -18.91
C HIS A 378 -1.16 -32.60 -18.96
N ARG A 379 -0.79 -31.89 -17.90
CA ARG A 379 0.50 -31.20 -17.71
C ARG A 379 0.79 -31.10 -16.22
N VAL A 380 2.06 -31.12 -15.86
CA VAL A 380 2.54 -30.89 -14.49
C VAL A 380 3.72 -29.92 -14.56
N LEU A 381 3.63 -28.85 -13.78
CA LEU A 381 4.72 -27.92 -13.54
C LEU A 381 5.36 -28.30 -12.20
N GLU A 382 6.60 -28.79 -12.25
CA GLU A 382 7.43 -29.06 -11.08
C GLU A 382 8.17 -27.77 -10.67
N PHE A 383 8.44 -27.64 -9.37
CA PHE A 383 9.17 -26.52 -8.77
C PHE A 383 9.71 -26.88 -7.39
N ASP A 384 10.74 -26.18 -6.96
CA ASP A 384 11.20 -26.18 -5.57
C ASP A 384 10.41 -25.17 -4.74
N GLN A 385 10.13 -25.55 -3.49
CA GLN A 385 9.40 -24.73 -2.54
C GLN A 385 10.02 -24.80 -1.15
N SER A 386 9.92 -23.69 -0.41
CA SER A 386 10.34 -23.61 0.99
C SER A 386 9.52 -22.52 1.70
N PRO A 387 9.45 -22.49 3.05
CA PRO A 387 8.75 -21.44 3.77
C PRO A 387 9.58 -20.14 3.84
N TRP A 388 10.15 -19.71 2.71
CA TRP A 388 11.14 -18.61 2.63
C TRP A 388 10.58 -17.26 3.08
N LEU A 389 9.27 -17.03 2.97
CA LEU A 389 8.63 -15.78 3.36
C LEU A 389 8.28 -15.73 4.86
N LYS A 390 8.32 -16.87 5.57
CA LYS A 390 7.87 -16.98 6.95
C LYS A 390 8.58 -16.01 7.90
N SER A 391 9.90 -15.89 7.79
CA SER A 391 10.70 -15.01 8.66
C SER A 391 10.28 -13.55 8.56
N TYR A 392 9.97 -13.09 7.35
CA TYR A 392 9.47 -11.73 7.11
C TYR A 392 8.06 -11.52 7.69
N ILE A 393 7.17 -12.52 7.54
CA ILE A 393 5.83 -12.47 8.17
C ILE A 393 5.94 -12.41 9.70
N ASP A 394 6.83 -13.20 10.29
CA ASP A 394 7.08 -13.23 11.74
C ASP A 394 7.60 -11.87 12.22
N LEU A 395 8.59 -11.28 11.51
CA LEU A 395 9.11 -9.94 11.78
C LEU A 395 7.98 -8.91 11.88
N ASN A 396 7.14 -8.82 10.85
CA ASN A 396 6.06 -7.86 10.81
C ASN A 396 4.97 -8.15 11.84
N THR A 397 4.73 -9.42 12.14
CA THR A 397 3.79 -9.82 13.19
C THR A 397 4.28 -9.35 14.56
N ASP A 398 5.57 -9.48 14.85
CA ASP A 398 6.14 -9.02 16.13
C ASP A 398 6.20 -7.49 16.21
N ARG A 399 6.57 -6.81 15.13
CA ARG A 399 6.49 -5.34 15.06
C ARG A 399 5.05 -4.85 15.27
N ARG A 400 4.06 -5.52 14.69
CA ARG A 400 2.64 -5.21 14.88
C ARG A 400 2.17 -5.40 16.32
N LYS A 401 2.70 -6.38 17.05
CA LYS A 401 2.42 -6.56 18.49
C LYS A 401 2.99 -5.41 19.32
N LEU A 402 4.18 -4.92 18.96
CA LEU A 402 4.88 -3.83 19.66
C LEU A 402 4.37 -2.43 19.30
N ALA A 403 3.68 -2.28 18.17
CA ALA A 403 3.13 -1.03 17.70
C ALA A 403 2.18 -0.40 18.73
N LYS A 404 2.40 0.88 19.03
CA LYS A 404 1.67 1.62 20.08
C LYS A 404 0.42 2.33 19.57
N ASN A 405 0.36 2.61 18.27
CA ASN A 405 -0.75 3.32 17.63
C ASN A 405 -1.41 2.46 16.54
N LYS A 406 -2.59 2.87 16.10
CA LYS A 406 -3.36 2.16 15.08
C LYS A 406 -2.68 2.19 13.70
N PHE A 407 -2.07 3.33 13.35
CA PHE A 407 -1.38 3.51 12.08
C PHE A 407 -0.27 2.47 11.86
N GLU A 408 0.66 2.32 12.80
CA GLU A 408 1.73 1.33 12.71
C GLU A 408 1.19 -0.11 12.66
N LYS A 409 0.14 -0.41 13.44
CA LYS A 409 -0.50 -1.74 13.41
C LYS A 409 -1.06 -2.08 12.03
N ASP A 410 -1.67 -1.10 11.38
CA ASP A 410 -2.24 -1.24 10.04
C ASP A 410 -1.13 -1.24 8.97
N PHE A 411 -0.05 -0.48 9.17
CA PHE A 411 1.13 -0.48 8.31
C PHE A 411 1.82 -1.85 8.29
N TYR A 412 2.17 -2.45 9.44
CA TYR A 412 2.80 -3.78 9.45
C TYR A 412 1.88 -4.88 8.90
N LYS A 413 0.54 -4.71 9.03
CA LYS A 413 -0.42 -5.58 8.35
C LYS A 413 -0.35 -5.42 6.82
N LEU A 414 -0.28 -4.18 6.33
CA LEU A 414 -0.12 -3.87 4.91
C LEU A 414 1.20 -4.45 4.37
N MET A 415 2.30 -4.34 5.11
CA MET A 415 3.62 -4.86 4.72
C MET A 415 3.62 -6.39 4.53
N ASN A 416 2.69 -7.13 5.14
CA ASN A 416 2.48 -8.56 4.83
C ASN A 416 1.60 -8.75 3.59
N ASN A 417 0.43 -8.10 3.57
CA ASN A 417 -0.56 -8.29 2.51
C ASN A 417 -0.07 -7.79 1.13
N ALA A 418 0.75 -6.74 1.11
CA ALA A 418 1.25 -6.16 -0.12
C ALA A 418 2.29 -7.05 -0.83
N VAL A 419 2.98 -7.96 -0.13
CA VAL A 419 3.85 -8.97 -0.78
C VAL A 419 3.01 -9.83 -1.72
N PHE A 420 1.90 -10.39 -1.21
CA PHE A 420 0.96 -11.17 -2.03
C PHE A 420 0.48 -10.37 -3.24
N GLY A 421 0.03 -9.14 -3.02
CA GLY A 421 -0.44 -8.25 -4.09
C GLY A 421 0.62 -8.00 -5.18
N LYS A 422 1.88 -7.76 -4.78
CA LYS A 422 2.98 -7.55 -5.72
C LYS A 422 3.36 -8.81 -6.49
N THR A 423 3.36 -9.98 -5.84
CA THR A 423 3.64 -11.26 -6.52
C THR A 423 2.53 -11.69 -7.49
N MET A 424 1.31 -11.15 -7.34
CA MET A 424 0.16 -11.42 -8.21
C MET A 424 -0.12 -10.28 -9.21
N GLU A 425 0.79 -9.31 -9.32
CA GLU A 425 0.61 -8.15 -10.20
C GLU A 425 0.64 -8.56 -11.68
N ASN A 426 -0.40 -8.17 -12.43
CA ASN A 426 -0.48 -8.47 -13.85
C ASN A 426 0.01 -7.28 -14.67
N VAL A 427 1.26 -7.36 -15.13
CA VAL A 427 1.92 -6.31 -15.91
C VAL A 427 1.18 -5.98 -17.21
N ARG A 428 0.42 -6.92 -17.80
CA ARG A 428 -0.36 -6.68 -19.03
C ARG A 428 -1.53 -5.71 -18.84
N LYS A 429 -1.90 -5.40 -17.59
CA LYS A 429 -2.90 -4.37 -17.27
C LYS A 429 -2.30 -2.98 -17.08
N GLY A 430 -0.97 -2.86 -17.13
CA GLY A 430 -0.28 -1.57 -17.05
C GLY A 430 -0.66 -0.68 -18.24
N ILE A 431 -0.87 0.60 -17.97
CA ILE A 431 -1.16 1.61 -18.98
C ILE A 431 0.13 2.42 -19.19
N ASN A 432 0.56 2.56 -20.45
CA ASN A 432 1.58 3.53 -20.81
C ASN A 432 0.88 4.83 -21.24
N LEU A 433 1.15 5.92 -20.54
CA LEU A 433 0.58 7.23 -20.81
C LEU A 433 1.70 8.23 -21.02
N GLU A 434 1.68 8.93 -22.15
CA GLU A 434 2.56 10.05 -22.44
C GLU A 434 1.73 11.34 -22.48
N LEU A 435 2.23 12.40 -21.84
CA LEU A 435 1.61 13.71 -21.91
C LEU A 435 2.08 14.42 -23.17
N ALA A 436 1.14 14.85 -24.01
CA ALA A 436 1.41 15.62 -25.21
C ALA A 436 0.98 17.08 -25.04
N LYS A 437 1.74 18.00 -25.63
CA LYS A 437 1.33 19.39 -25.80
C LYS A 437 0.32 19.45 -26.94
N ASN A 438 -0.78 20.18 -26.72
CA ASN A 438 -1.68 20.52 -27.81
C ASN A 438 -1.27 21.87 -28.38
N ASP A 439 -0.47 21.88 -29.45
CA ASP A 439 -0.04 23.11 -30.13
C ASP A 439 -1.16 23.80 -30.94
N TYR A 440 -2.41 23.30 -30.86
CA TYR A 440 -3.53 23.69 -31.69
C TYR A 440 -4.73 24.27 -30.92
N ILE A 441 -4.51 25.14 -29.93
CA ILE A 441 -5.56 26.05 -29.46
C ILE A 441 -4.90 27.39 -29.12
N ASN A 442 -4.78 28.26 -30.13
CA ASN A 442 -4.64 29.71 -29.95
C ASN A 442 -5.90 30.38 -30.48
#